data_AF-R7V6H8-F1
#
_entry.id   AF-R7V6H8-F1
#
_cell.length_a   1.000
_cell.length_b   1.000
_cell.length_c   1.000
_cell.angle_alpha   90.00
_cell.angle_beta   90.00
_cell.angle_gamma   90.00
#
_symmetry.space_group_name_H-M   'P 1'
#
loop_
_entity.id
_entity.type
_entity.pdbx_description
1 polymer ?
#
loop_
_entity_poly.entity_id
_entity_poly.type
_entity_poly.pdbx_seq_one_letter_code
_entity_poly.pdbx_strand_id
1 'polypeptide(L)' 'PQSLHAETKKKVHAGHLGINSCLRRARDLIFWPGMSADIRQYVEACTTCAAY' A
#
# COMPACT_ATOMS: atom_id res chain seq x y z
N PRO A 1 12.15 9.23 -0.33
CA PRO A 1 13.06 8.34 0.45
C PRO A 1 12.44 6.96 0.61
N GLN A 2 13.20 5.87 0.50
CA GLN A 2 12.64 4.51 0.60
C GLN A 2 11.93 4.23 1.93
N SER A 3 12.41 4.84 3.03
CA SER A 3 11.77 4.80 4.34
C SER A 3 10.33 5.32 4.32
N LEU A 4 10.08 6.44 3.62
CA LEU A 4 8.73 7.00 3.47
C LEU A 4 7.82 6.08 2.67
N HIS A 5 8.33 5.37 1.65
CA HIS A 5 7.51 4.44 0.87
C HIS A 5 7.06 3.26 1.73
N ALA A 6 7.95 2.72 2.57
CA ALA A 6 7.62 1.65 3.52
C ALA A 6 6.55 2.08 4.52
N GLU A 7 6.70 3.29 5.07
CA GLU A 7 5.71 3.86 6.01
C GLU A 7 4.36 4.11 5.33
N THR A 8 4.35 4.67 4.11
CA THR A 8 3.11 4.90 3.35
C THR A 8 2.39 3.58 3.10
N LYS A 9 3.08 2.53 2.64
CA LYS A 9 2.47 1.20 2.41
C LYS A 9 1.79 0.66 3.66
N LYS A 10 2.47 0.73 4.80
CA LYS A 10 1.92 0.32 6.10
C LYS A 10 0.67 1.14 6.48
N LYS A 11 0.71 2.47 6.28
CA LYS A 11 -0.41 3.37 6.61
C LYS A 11 -1.63 3.16 5.72
N VAL A 12 -1.44 3.04 4.40
CA VAL A 12 -2.58 2.95 3.46
C VAL A 12 -3.28 1.60 3.51
N HIS A 13 -2.56 0.54 3.89
CA HIS A 13 -3.11 -0.80 4.10
C HIS A 13 -3.56 -1.06 5.54
N ALA A 14 -3.49 -0.06 6.43
CA ALA A 14 -4.01 -0.18 7.78
C ALA A 14 -5.50 -0.58 7.74
N GLY A 15 -5.87 -1.62 8.50
CA GLY A 15 -7.21 -2.21 8.46
C GLY A 15 -7.47 -3.15 7.29
N HIS A 16 -6.43 -3.64 6.60
CA HIS A 16 -6.52 -4.67 5.54
C HIS A 16 -7.43 -4.27 4.36
N LEU A 17 -7.36 -2.99 3.98
CA LEU A 17 -8.13 -2.47 2.87
C LEU A 17 -7.66 -3.05 1.53
N GLY A 18 -8.62 -3.29 0.63
CA GLY A 18 -8.34 -3.73 -0.72
C GLY A 18 -7.45 -2.76 -1.52
N ILE A 19 -6.84 -3.27 -2.59
CA ILE A 19 -5.82 -2.55 -3.37
C ILE A 19 -6.28 -1.18 -3.88
N ASN A 20 -7.50 -1.07 -4.41
CA ASN A 20 -8.02 0.19 -4.95
C ASN A 20 -8.14 1.28 -3.87
N SER A 21 -8.53 0.92 -2.65
CA SER A 21 -8.59 1.84 -1.51
C SER A 21 -7.21 2.29 -1.07
N CYS A 22 -6.24 1.37 -1.02
CA CYS A 22 -4.85 1.69 -0.71
C CYS A 22 -4.25 2.67 -1.74
N LEU A 23 -4.45 2.40 -3.03
CA LEU A 23 -3.94 3.25 -4.11
C LEU A 23 -4.57 4.65 -4.10
N ARG A 24 -5.87 4.76 -3.81
CA ARG A 24 -6.54 6.07 -3.70
C ARG A 24 -5.92 6.90 -2.58
N ARG A 25 -5.83 6.33 -1.38
CA ARG A 25 -5.26 7.00 -0.20
C ARG A 25 -3.80 7.41 -0.39
N ALA A 26 -3.00 6.57 -1.05
CA ALA A 26 -1.61 6.92 -1.33
C ALA A 26 -1.50 8.13 -2.28
N ARG A 27 -2.31 8.13 -3.36
CA ARG A 27 -2.32 9.20 -4.36
C ARG A 27 -2.75 10.56 -3.82
N ASP A 28 -3.56 10.58 -2.76
CA ASP A 28 -4.00 11.82 -2.11
C ASP A 28 -2.87 12.49 -1.29
N LEU A 29 -1.80 11.75 -0.96
CA LEU A 29 -0.79 12.19 0.00
C LEU A 29 0.63 12.31 -0.59
N ILE A 30 0.98 11.45 -1.55
CA ILE A 30 2.36 11.31 -2.02
C ILE A 30 2.42 10.66 -3.39
N PHE A 31 3.53 10.89 -4.09
CA PHE A 31 3.85 10.22 -5.35
C PHE A 31 5.31 9.73 -5.35
N TRP A 32 5.53 8.56 -5.92
CA TRP A 32 6.85 8.09 -6.36
C TRP A 32 6.75 7.17 -7.58
N PRO A 33 7.81 7.08 -8.42
CA PRO A 33 7.85 6.13 -9.53
C PRO A 33 7.68 4.69 -9.04
N GLY A 34 6.76 3.93 -9.65
CA GLY A 34 6.48 2.54 -9.25
C GLY A 34 5.55 2.37 -8.05
N MET A 35 5.04 3.44 -7.45
CA MET A 35 4.15 3.41 -6.27
C MET A 35 3.02 2.39 -6.35
N SER A 36 2.33 2.31 -7.49
CA SER A 36 1.20 1.39 -7.64
C SER A 36 1.64 -0.08 -7.56
N ALA A 37 2.80 -0.42 -8.13
CA ALA A 37 3.35 -1.77 -8.08
C ALA A 37 3.83 -2.10 -6.67
N ASP A 38 4.52 -1.17 -6.00
CA ASP A 38 5.00 -1.34 -4.62
C ASP A 38 3.86 -1.57 -3.62
N ILE A 39 2.78 -0.80 -3.74
CA ILE A 39 1.59 -0.95 -2.88
C ILE A 39 0.90 -2.28 -3.20
N ARG A 40 0.77 -2.63 -4.48
CA ARG A 40 0.18 -3.90 -4.89
C ARG A 40 0.92 -5.09 -4.29
N GLN A 41 2.24 -5.14 -4.47
CA GLN A 41 3.06 -6.21 -3.93
C GLN A 41 2.95 -6.32 -2.41
N TYR A 42 2.87 -5.18 -1.70
CA TYR A 42 2.70 -5.17 -0.25
C TYR A 42 1.34 -5.71 0.20
N VAL A 43 0.27 -5.36 -0.51
CA VAL A 43 -1.08 -5.87 -0.22
C VAL A 43 -1.18 -7.36 -0.54
N GLU A 44 -0.64 -7.80 -1.68
CA GLU A 44 -0.62 -9.21 -2.10
C GLU A 44 0.23 -10.09 -1.17
N ALA A 45 1.27 -9.53 -0.54
CA ALA A 45 2.08 -10.23 0.46
C ALA A 45 1.45 -10.26 1.87
N CYS A 46 0.28 -9.65 2.08
CA CYS A 46 -0.35 -9.61 3.38
C CYS A 46 -0.96 -10.97 3.75
N THR A 47 -0.40 -11.64 4.76
CA THR A 47 -0.87 -12.94 5.23
C THR A 47 -2.29 -12.91 5.78
N THR A 48 -2.68 -11.82 6.45
CA THR A 48 -4.06 -11.65 6.92
C THR A 48 -5.03 -11.58 5.75
N CYS A 49 -4.73 -10.79 4.71
CA CYS A 49 -5.57 -10.71 3.52
C CYS A 49 -5.56 -12.00 2.70
N ALA A 50 -4.51 -12.82 2.79
CA ALA A 50 -4.46 -14.13 2.13
C ALA A 50 -5.27 -15.21 2.86
N ALA A 51 -5.62 -14.98 4.14
CA ALA A 51 -6.38 -15.91 4.96
C ALA A 51 -7.91 -15.77 4.82
N TYR A 52 -8.38 -14.72 4.15
CA TYR A 52 -9.80 -14.39 3.96
C TYR A 52 -10.09 -14.06 2.50
#